data_AF-A0A9E0VHV4-F1
#
_entry.id   AF-A0A9E0VHV4-F1
#
_cell.length_a   1.000
_cell.length_b   1.000
_cell.length_c   1.000
_cell.angle_alpha   90.00
_cell.angle_beta   90.00
_cell.angle_gamma   90.00
#
_symmetry.space_group_name_H-M   'P 1'
#
loop_
_entity.id
_entity.type
_entity.pdbx_description
1 polymer ?
#
loop_
_entity_poly.entity_id
_entity_poly.type
_entity_poly.pdbx_seq_one_letter_code
_entity_poly.pdbx_strand_id
1 'polypeptide(L)'
;MKILRRIVTKAFVLASLAALAASLMGTAPAGKPRRPVAGSTMRFVFRDFEGPRDIVCPHRLLSPDSPYDWKVECSDGSRKFAEYTAHVALTLYDHTTEPKLSVEMLYWLNGSRLPSEVGSTTWFHFAEKSNLQGVSMSQTVENGTAGLYLEIGSAAIRLSKWAR
;
A
#
# COMPACT_ATOMS: atom_id res chain seq x y z
N MET A 1 -32.11 46.00 -38.78
CA MET A 1 -32.65 44.88 -37.96
C MET A 1 -31.88 43.54 -38.07
N LYS A 2 -30.59 43.49 -38.44
CA LYS A 2 -29.81 42.22 -38.54
C LYS A 2 -28.78 41.99 -37.42
N ILE A 3 -28.52 42.99 -36.57
CA ILE A 3 -27.39 42.96 -35.62
C ILE A 3 -27.78 42.34 -34.27
N LEU A 4 -29.03 42.48 -33.82
CA LEU A 4 -29.46 41.95 -32.52
C LEU A 4 -29.62 40.42 -32.44
N ARG A 5 -29.79 39.70 -33.56
CA ARG A 5 -29.98 38.23 -33.55
C ARG A 5 -28.69 37.42 -33.31
N ARG A 6 -27.51 38.02 -33.50
CA ARG A 6 -26.21 37.32 -33.35
C ARG A 6 -25.67 37.25 -31.92
N ILE A 7 -26.17 38.12 -31.03
CA ILE A 7 -25.66 38.20 -29.65
C ILE A 7 -26.33 37.13 -28.77
N VAL A 8 -27.62 36.88 -28.98
CA VAL A 8 -28.41 35.90 -28.21
C VAL A 8 -27.95 34.45 -28.45
N THR A 9 -27.46 34.14 -29.65
CA THR A 9 -26.99 32.80 -30.03
C THR A 9 -25.63 32.43 -29.42
N LYS A 10 -24.74 33.40 -29.18
CA LYS A 10 -23.42 33.13 -28.58
C LYS A 10 -23.50 32.89 -27.07
N ALA A 11 -24.43 33.55 -26.37
CA ALA A 11 -24.63 33.36 -24.94
C ALA A 11 -25.17 31.97 -24.59
N PHE A 12 -26.02 31.40 -25.45
CA PHE A 12 -26.60 30.07 -25.22
C PHE A 12 -25.58 28.94 -25.37
N VAL A 13 -24.66 29.04 -26.35
CA VAL A 13 -23.61 28.03 -26.60
C VAL A 13 -22.57 27.98 -25.47
N LEU A 14 -22.23 29.13 -24.88
CA LEU A 14 -21.27 29.20 -23.77
C LEU A 14 -21.83 28.62 -22.45
N ALA A 15 -23.13 28.77 -22.19
CA ALA A 15 -23.76 28.20 -21.00
C ALA A 15 -23.86 26.66 -21.07
N SER A 16 -24.05 26.09 -22.25
CA SER A 16 -24.12 24.63 -22.44
C SER A 16 -22.77 23.92 -22.27
N LEU A 17 -21.66 24.60 -22.58
CA LEU A 17 -20.30 24.05 -22.42
C LEU A 17 -19.86 23.97 -20.95
N ALA A 18 -20.28 24.92 -20.10
CA ALA A 18 -19.97 24.90 -18.68
C ALA A 18 -20.66 23.75 -17.92
N ALA A 19 -21.89 23.40 -18.31
CA ALA A 19 -22.64 22.29 -17.71
C ALA A 19 -22.05 20.90 -18.08
N LEU A 20 -21.41 20.77 -19.25
CA LEU A 20 -20.70 19.54 -19.65
C LEU A 20 -19.35 19.36 -18.94
N ALA A 21 -18.66 20.46 -18.61
CA ALA A 21 -17.39 20.39 -17.88
C ALA A 21 -17.59 19.94 -16.41
N ALA A 22 -18.70 20.35 -15.78
CA ALA A 22 -19.03 19.95 -14.41
C ALA A 22 -19.43 18.47 -14.26
N SER A 23 -19.87 17.82 -15.35
CA SER A 23 -20.27 16.40 -15.36
C SER A 23 -19.10 15.43 -15.63
N LEU A 24 -17.94 15.94 -16.10
CA LEU A 24 -16.71 15.16 -16.27
C LEU A 24 -15.82 15.15 -15.02
N MET A 25 -16.12 15.97 -14.00
CA MET A 25 -15.57 15.77 -12.67
C MET A 25 -16.36 14.67 -11.94
N GLY A 26 -16.34 13.49 -12.55
CA GLY A 26 -16.77 12.26 -11.89
C GLY A 26 -16.01 12.17 -10.58
N THR A 27 -16.75 12.31 -9.47
CA THR A 27 -16.26 12.00 -8.14
C THR A 27 -15.79 10.56 -8.18
N ALA A 28 -14.48 10.35 -8.33
CA ALA A 28 -13.90 9.03 -8.19
C ALA A 28 -14.40 8.50 -6.84
N PRO A 29 -15.00 7.30 -6.78
CA PRO A 29 -15.50 6.77 -5.53
C PRO A 29 -14.35 6.81 -4.53
N ALA A 30 -14.54 7.52 -3.42
CA ALA A 30 -13.54 7.64 -2.38
C ALA A 30 -13.13 6.21 -1.99
N GLY A 31 -11.90 5.83 -2.34
CA GLY A 31 -11.38 4.49 -2.04
C GLY A 31 -11.55 4.23 -0.53
N LYS A 32 -11.82 2.97 -0.16
CA LYS A 32 -11.91 2.60 1.26
C LYS A 32 -10.61 3.05 1.96
N PRO A 33 -10.70 3.62 3.17
CA PRO A 33 -9.52 4.09 3.90
C PRO A 33 -8.55 2.91 4.11
N ARG A 34 -7.26 3.17 3.92
CA ARG A 34 -6.19 2.20 4.20
C ARG A 34 -6.28 1.77 5.66
N ARG A 35 -6.13 0.47 5.93
CA ARG A 35 -6.19 -0.06 7.29
C ARG A 35 -4.77 -0.41 7.75
N PRO A 36 -4.34 0.06 8.93
CA PRO A 36 -3.06 -0.36 9.48
C PRO A 36 -3.01 -1.86 9.71
N VAL A 37 -1.86 -2.47 9.41
CA VAL A 37 -1.61 -3.88 9.70
C VAL A 37 -1.28 -4.01 11.19
N ALA A 38 -1.93 -4.94 11.88
CA ALA A 38 -1.62 -5.19 13.29
C ALA A 38 -0.19 -5.76 13.41
N GLY A 39 0.66 -5.14 14.23
CA GLY A 39 2.07 -5.53 14.35
C GLY A 39 2.34 -6.98 14.73
N SER A 40 1.41 -7.63 15.44
CA SER A 40 1.49 -9.06 15.83
C SER A 40 1.31 -10.03 14.66
N THR A 41 0.88 -9.54 13.51
CA THR A 41 0.54 -10.36 12.35
C THR A 41 1.56 -10.26 11.23
N MET A 42 2.61 -9.46 11.44
CA MET A 42 3.69 -9.24 10.49
C MET A 42 5.04 -9.60 11.09
N ARG A 43 5.98 -9.98 10.22
CA ARG A 43 7.37 -10.31 10.56
C ARG A 43 8.29 -9.71 9.52
N PHE A 44 9.44 -9.23 9.96
CA PHE A 44 10.54 -8.86 9.07
C PHE A 44 11.63 -9.92 9.16
N VAL A 45 12.06 -10.44 8.01
CA VAL A 45 13.09 -11.47 7.90
C VAL A 45 14.19 -10.98 7.00
N PHE A 46 15.39 -10.81 7.54
CA PHE A 46 16.58 -10.57 6.75
C PHE A 46 17.09 -11.89 6.20
N ARG A 47 17.32 -11.96 4.88
CA ARG A 47 17.92 -13.13 4.22
C ARG A 47 19.10 -12.69 3.38
N ASP A 48 20.26 -13.28 3.65
CA ASP A 48 21.41 -13.21 2.75
C ASP A 48 21.10 -14.04 1.49
N PHE A 49 21.47 -13.56 0.31
CA PHE A 49 21.24 -14.30 -0.93
C PHE A 49 22.24 -15.45 -1.13
N GLU A 50 23.44 -15.33 -0.55
CA GLU A 50 24.49 -16.35 -0.66
C GLU A 50 24.64 -17.16 0.65
N GLY A 51 24.09 -16.65 1.74
CA GLY A 51 24.16 -17.29 3.07
C GLY A 51 22.95 -18.16 3.41
N PRO A 52 23.09 -19.18 4.27
CA PRO A 52 21.99 -20.03 4.72
C PRO A 52 21.14 -19.38 5.84
N ARG A 53 21.25 -18.06 6.07
CA ARG A 53 20.79 -17.42 7.30
C ARG A 53 19.56 -16.56 7.07
N ASP A 54 18.46 -17.02 7.64
CA ASP A 54 17.25 -16.24 7.87
C ASP A 54 17.28 -15.66 9.29
N ILE A 55 17.26 -14.33 9.41
CA ILE A 55 17.26 -13.64 10.70
C ILE A 55 15.94 -12.91 10.85
N VAL A 56 15.14 -13.29 11.85
CA VAL A 56 13.90 -12.59 12.19
C VAL A 56 14.28 -11.31 12.93
N CYS A 57 13.96 -10.16 12.35
CA CYS A 57 14.28 -8.85 12.92
C CYS A 57 13.14 -8.35 13.81
N PRO A 58 13.40 -8.06 15.10
CA PRO A 58 12.44 -7.36 15.95
C PRO A 58 11.95 -6.05 15.34
N HIS A 59 10.67 -5.74 15.57
CA HIS A 59 10.05 -4.51 15.10
C HIS A 59 9.11 -3.88 16.13
N ARG A 60 8.97 -2.56 16.06
CA ARG A 60 8.04 -1.78 16.89
C ARG A 60 7.53 -0.57 16.13
N LEU A 61 6.33 -0.10 16.45
CA LEU A 61 5.82 1.17 15.92
C LEU A 61 6.78 2.31 16.31
N LEU A 62 7.05 3.21 15.36
CA LEU A 62 7.84 4.41 15.62
C LEU A 62 7.05 5.43 16.43
N SER A 63 5.77 5.59 16.13
CA SER A 63 4.86 6.48 16.84
C SER A 63 3.45 5.87 16.90
N PRO A 64 2.72 6.03 18.02
CA PRO A 64 1.29 5.74 18.06
C PRO A 64 0.48 6.50 17.01
N ASP A 65 0.96 7.69 16.60
CA ASP A 65 0.28 8.57 15.65
C ASP A 65 0.52 8.17 14.18
N SER A 66 1.54 7.33 13.92
CA SER A 66 1.81 6.79 12.58
C SER A 66 1.73 5.26 12.60
N PRO A 67 0.54 4.68 12.35
CA PRO A 67 0.33 3.25 12.48
C PRO A 67 0.90 2.44 11.30
N TYR A 68 1.60 3.11 10.38
CA TYR A 68 2.23 2.52 9.20
C TYR A 68 3.75 2.44 9.33
N ASP A 69 4.34 3.10 10.33
CA ASP A 69 5.78 3.32 10.39
C ASP A 69 6.41 2.49 11.51
N TRP A 70 7.31 1.61 11.11
CA TRP A 70 7.90 0.60 11.99
C TRP A 70 9.41 0.74 12.03
N LYS A 71 9.95 0.74 13.24
CA LYS A 71 11.38 0.53 13.45
C LYS A 71 11.66 -0.96 13.37
N VAL A 72 12.59 -1.37 12.51
CA VAL A 72 13.03 -2.76 12.33
C VAL A 72 14.51 -2.84 12.66
N GLU A 73 14.86 -3.71 13.59
CA GLU A 73 16.24 -3.86 14.08
C GLU A 73 16.72 -5.28 13.83
N CYS A 74 17.80 -5.45 13.08
CA CYS A 74 18.36 -6.76 12.78
C CYS A 74 19.67 -6.97 13.53
N SER A 75 19.78 -8.12 14.20
CA SER A 75 20.92 -8.50 15.04
C SER A 75 21.32 -9.95 14.83
N ASP A 76 22.62 -10.22 14.86
CA ASP A 76 23.19 -11.57 14.92
C ASP A 76 23.80 -11.78 16.32
N GLY A 77 23.17 -12.63 17.12
CA GLY A 77 23.44 -12.74 18.55
C GLY A 77 23.21 -11.40 19.27
N SER A 78 24.25 -10.87 19.94
CA SER A 78 24.21 -9.58 20.62
C SER A 78 24.57 -8.39 19.74
N ARG A 79 25.02 -8.63 18.49
CA ARG A 79 25.51 -7.57 17.61
C ARG A 79 24.40 -7.13 16.65
N LYS A 80 23.89 -5.92 16.87
CA LYS A 80 23.07 -5.23 15.89
C LYS A 80 23.90 -4.87 14.66
N PHE A 81 23.41 -5.20 13.47
CA PHE A 81 24.11 -4.92 12.22
C PHE A 81 23.31 -4.02 11.27
N ALA A 82 21.99 -3.97 11.40
CA ALA A 82 21.15 -3.09 10.60
C ALA A 82 19.95 -2.52 11.40
N GLU A 83 19.54 -1.32 11.01
CA GLU A 83 18.32 -0.66 11.44
C GLU A 83 17.61 -0.07 10.22
N TYR A 84 16.31 -0.31 10.14
CA TYR A 84 15.44 0.21 9.09
C TYR A 84 14.21 0.89 9.68
N THR A 85 13.70 1.87 8.96
CA THR A 85 12.33 2.35 9.07
C THR A 85 11.53 1.75 7.93
N ALA A 86 10.50 0.98 8.27
CA ALA A 86 9.60 0.35 7.32
C ALA A 86 8.24 1.04 7.34
N HIS A 87 7.84 1.59 6.20
CA HIS A 87 6.49 2.08 5.96
C HIS A 87 5.68 0.96 5.30
N VAL A 88 4.66 0.46 6.01
CA VAL A 88 3.87 -0.70 5.61
C VAL A 88 2.39 -0.34 5.63
N ALA A 89 1.73 -0.45 4.48
CA ALA A 89 0.27 -0.31 4.39
C ALA A 89 -0.33 -1.47 3.59
N LEU A 90 -1.47 -1.99 4.06
CA LEU A 90 -2.24 -3.02 3.39
C LEU A 90 -3.68 -2.53 3.20
N THR A 91 -4.12 -2.45 1.96
CA THR A 91 -5.48 -2.01 1.63
C THR A 91 -6.23 -3.16 0.97
N LEU A 92 -7.39 -3.49 1.51
CA LEU A 92 -8.29 -4.48 0.92
C LEU A 92 -9.43 -3.79 0.19
N TYR A 93 -9.56 -4.11 -1.09
CA TYR A 93 -10.65 -3.66 -1.95
C TYR A 93 -11.61 -4.82 -2.16
N ASP A 94 -12.69 -4.77 -1.40
CA ASP A 94 -13.83 -5.66 -1.60
C ASP A 94 -14.78 -5.03 -2.62
N HIS A 95 -14.82 -5.63 -3.82
CA HIS A 95 -15.70 -5.22 -4.91
C HIS A 95 -17.13 -5.64 -4.58
N THR A 96 -18.05 -4.69 -4.49
CA THR A 96 -19.44 -4.95 -4.08
C THR A 96 -20.26 -5.63 -5.17
N THR A 97 -19.92 -5.39 -6.44
CA THR A 97 -20.66 -5.88 -7.61
C THR A 97 -20.08 -7.17 -8.20
N GLU A 98 -18.84 -7.52 -7.86
CA GLU A 98 -18.13 -8.68 -8.41
C GLU A 98 -17.53 -9.52 -7.28
N PRO A 99 -17.47 -10.86 -7.41
CA PRO A 99 -16.86 -11.73 -6.41
C PRO A 99 -15.32 -11.66 -6.45
N LYS A 100 -14.74 -10.48 -6.66
CA LYS A 100 -13.30 -10.25 -6.73
C LYS A 100 -12.81 -9.62 -5.44
N LEU A 101 -11.56 -9.94 -5.10
CA LEU A 101 -10.80 -9.27 -4.05
C LEU A 101 -9.58 -8.66 -4.71
N SER A 102 -9.33 -7.37 -4.47
CA SER A 102 -8.01 -6.79 -4.75
C SER A 102 -7.33 -6.41 -3.44
N VAL A 103 -6.02 -6.62 -3.37
CA VAL A 103 -5.19 -6.21 -2.24
C VAL A 103 -4.07 -5.33 -2.78
N GLU A 104 -3.95 -4.12 -2.23
CA GLU A 104 -2.80 -3.25 -2.44
C GLU A 104 -1.89 -3.38 -1.22
N MET A 105 -0.62 -3.65 -1.45
CA MET A 105 0.40 -3.66 -0.41
C MET A 105 1.49 -2.65 -0.76
N LEU A 106 1.71 -1.70 0.14
CA LEU A 106 2.80 -0.74 0.06
C LEU A 106 3.85 -1.16 1.08
N TYR A 107 5.09 -1.30 0.60
CA TYR A 107 6.24 -1.59 1.44
C TYR A 107 7.42 -0.72 1.02
N TRP A 108 7.82 0.19 1.89
CA TRP A 108 8.92 1.12 1.68
C TRP A 108 9.88 1.04 2.86
N LEU A 109 11.18 0.94 2.59
CA LEU A 109 12.27 1.00 3.55
C LEU A 109 13.14 2.25 3.40
N ASN A 110 13.52 2.80 4.55
CA ASN A 110 14.63 3.72 4.73
C ASN A 110 15.55 3.16 5.83
N GLY A 111 16.81 3.57 5.91
CA GLY A 111 17.70 3.26 7.02
C GLY A 111 19.12 2.92 6.62
N SER A 112 19.80 2.22 7.52
CA SER A 112 21.20 1.84 7.32
C SER A 112 21.34 0.81 6.19
N ARG A 113 22.47 0.83 5.47
CA ARG A 113 22.84 -0.20 4.48
C ARG A 113 21.86 -0.31 3.30
N LEU A 114 21.17 0.79 3.01
CA LEU A 114 20.42 1.02 1.79
C LEU A 114 21.16 2.11 0.99
N PRO A 115 21.44 1.90 -0.31
CA PRO A 115 22.08 2.91 -1.15
C PRO A 115 21.17 4.15 -1.35
N SER A 116 19.85 3.94 -1.31
CA SER A 116 18.81 4.96 -1.31
C SER A 116 17.55 4.39 -0.66
N GLU A 117 16.55 5.23 -0.42
CA GLU A 117 15.20 4.77 -0.13
C GLU A 117 14.71 3.80 -1.21
N VAL A 118 14.11 2.69 -0.79
CA VAL A 118 13.58 1.65 -1.67
C VAL A 118 12.15 1.32 -1.29
N GLY A 119 11.29 1.15 -2.28
CA GLY A 119 9.90 0.82 -2.00
C GLY A 119 9.19 0.26 -3.22
N SER A 120 8.10 -0.44 -2.95
CA SER A 120 7.23 -0.96 -3.99
C SER A 120 5.78 -0.95 -3.53
N THR A 121 4.90 -0.82 -4.51
CA THR A 121 3.46 -1.02 -4.34
C THR A 121 3.06 -2.18 -5.23
N THR A 122 2.51 -3.23 -4.63
CA THR A 122 2.08 -4.42 -5.35
C THR A 122 0.58 -4.59 -5.24
N TRP A 123 -0.05 -4.89 -6.37
CA TRP A 123 -1.46 -5.21 -6.47
C TRP A 123 -1.66 -6.69 -6.70
N PHE A 124 -2.48 -7.30 -5.87
CA PHE A 124 -2.93 -8.68 -6.01
C PHE A 124 -4.40 -8.66 -6.41
N HIS A 125 -4.72 -9.29 -7.54
CA HIS A 125 -6.10 -9.42 -8.02
C HIS A 125 -6.50 -10.89 -7.98
N PHE A 126 -7.50 -11.20 -7.17
CA PHE A 126 -8.03 -12.54 -7.03
C PHE A 126 -9.34 -12.64 -7.83
N ALA A 127 -9.43 -13.69 -8.66
CA ALA A 127 -10.61 -13.96 -9.47
C ALA A 127 -11.85 -14.26 -8.61
N GLU A 128 -11.64 -14.81 -7.41
CA GLU A 128 -12.67 -15.17 -6.45
C GLU A 128 -12.35 -14.61 -5.06
N LYS A 129 -13.39 -14.32 -4.26
CA LYS A 129 -13.26 -13.94 -2.85
C LYS A 129 -12.81 -15.15 -2.04
N SER A 130 -11.50 -15.28 -1.84
CA SER A 130 -10.89 -16.27 -0.97
C SER A 130 -10.27 -15.62 0.27
N ASN A 131 -10.09 -16.41 1.34
CA ASN A 131 -9.36 -15.94 2.51
C ASN A 131 -7.87 -15.86 2.17
N LEU A 132 -7.30 -14.66 2.20
CA LEU A 132 -5.87 -14.48 1.98
C LEU A 132 -5.09 -15.07 3.18
N GLN A 133 -4.30 -16.11 2.91
CA GLN A 133 -3.52 -16.80 3.95
C GLN A 133 -2.29 -16.03 4.37
N GLY A 134 -1.80 -15.16 3.50
CA GLY A 134 -0.67 -14.30 3.77
C GLY A 134 -0.20 -13.61 2.51
N VAL A 135 0.65 -12.61 2.70
CA VAL A 135 1.34 -11.91 1.63
C VAL A 135 2.77 -11.67 2.06
N SER A 136 3.70 -11.78 1.13
CA SER A 136 5.09 -11.41 1.35
C SER A 136 5.56 -10.48 0.26
N MET A 137 6.37 -9.49 0.66
CA MET A 137 7.10 -8.61 -0.23
C MET A 137 8.52 -8.48 0.30
N SER A 138 9.48 -8.24 -0.58
CA SER A 138 10.87 -8.01 -0.19
C SER A 138 11.40 -6.74 -0.81
N GLN A 139 12.40 -6.17 -0.16
CA GLN A 139 13.26 -5.14 -0.72
C GLN A 139 14.70 -5.61 -0.63
N THR A 140 15.47 -5.33 -1.67
CA THR A 140 16.90 -5.58 -1.68
C THR A 140 17.61 -4.60 -0.74
N VAL A 141 18.49 -5.12 0.11
CA VAL A 141 19.32 -4.39 1.08
C VAL A 141 20.79 -4.76 0.87
N GLU A 142 21.71 -4.16 1.64
CA GLU A 142 23.14 -4.51 1.61
C GLU A 142 23.77 -4.39 0.20
N ASN A 143 23.43 -3.34 -0.54
CA ASN A 143 23.92 -3.12 -1.91
C ASN A 143 23.66 -4.28 -2.87
N GLY A 144 22.61 -5.08 -2.65
CA GLY A 144 22.27 -6.17 -3.57
C GLY A 144 22.58 -7.57 -3.07
N THR A 145 23.20 -7.73 -1.90
CA THR A 145 23.62 -9.05 -1.41
C THR A 145 22.62 -9.71 -0.48
N ALA A 146 21.59 -8.98 -0.04
CA ALA A 146 20.56 -9.49 0.85
C ALA A 146 19.19 -8.88 0.56
N GLY A 147 18.15 -9.46 1.17
CA GLY A 147 16.79 -8.93 1.14
C GLY A 147 16.20 -8.81 2.53
N LEU A 148 15.42 -7.75 2.76
CA LEU A 148 14.52 -7.66 3.90
C LEU A 148 13.11 -8.02 3.44
N TYR A 149 12.61 -9.14 3.95
CA TYR A 149 11.30 -9.71 3.61
C TYR A 149 10.30 -9.29 4.67
N LEU A 150 9.21 -8.68 4.23
CA LEU A 150 8.00 -8.48 5.01
C LEU A 150 7.08 -9.68 4.76
N GLU A 151 6.68 -10.34 5.84
CA GLU A 151 5.74 -11.46 5.82
C GLU A 151 4.52 -11.09 6.66
N ILE A 152 3.32 -11.09 6.08
CA ILE A 152 2.06 -10.80 6.76
C ILE A 152 1.20 -12.06 6.73
N GLY A 153 0.83 -12.59 7.89
CA GLY A 153 0.06 -13.84 8.01
C GLY A 153 -1.46 -13.64 7.99
N SER A 154 -2.19 -14.76 7.88
CA SER A 154 -3.66 -14.82 7.74
C SER A 154 -4.43 -14.13 8.87
N ALA A 155 -3.85 -14.01 10.06
CA ALA A 155 -4.46 -13.30 11.19
C ALA A 155 -4.65 -11.80 10.93
N ALA A 156 -3.75 -11.17 10.14
CA ALA A 156 -3.88 -9.77 9.71
C ALA A 156 -5.02 -9.57 8.71
N ILE A 157 -5.29 -10.63 7.95
CA ILE A 157 -6.08 -10.62 6.73
C ILE A 157 -7.35 -11.45 6.91
N ARG A 158 -7.89 -11.46 8.14
CA ARG A 158 -9.26 -11.91 8.36
C ARG A 158 -10.16 -10.83 7.76
N LEU A 159 -10.52 -11.05 6.49
CA LEU A 159 -11.64 -10.38 5.82
C LEU A 159 -12.77 -10.31 6.83
N SER A 160 -13.17 -9.09 7.16
CA SER A 160 -14.21 -8.81 8.14
C SER A 160 -15.41 -9.71 7.84
N LYS A 161 -15.63 -10.72 8.69
CA LYS A 161 -16.80 -11.61 8.70
C LYS A 161 -18.11 -10.87 9.00
N TRP A 162 -18.13 -9.54 8.84
CA TRP A 162 -19.12 -8.59 9.35
C TRP A 162 -19.72 -7.75 8.22
N ALA A 163 -20.17 -8.42 7.17
CA ALA A 163 -21.15 -7.88 6.24
C ALA A 163 -22.11 -9.03 5.87
N ARG A 164 -22.97 -9.37 6.83
CA ARG A 164 -24.26 -9.99 6.55
C ARG A 164 -25.32 -9.00 6.98
#